data_AF-A0A2A9JZ35-F1
#
_entry.id   AF-A0A2A9JZ35-F1
#
_cell.length_a   1.000
_cell.length_b   1.000
_cell.length_c   1.000
_cell.angle_alpha   90.00
_cell.angle_beta   90.00
_cell.angle_gamma   90.00
#
_symmetry.space_group_name_H-M   'P 1'
#
loop_
_entity.id
_entity.type
_entity.pdbx_description
1 polymer ?
#
loop_
_entity_poly.entity_id
_entity_poly.type
_entity_poly.pdbx_seq_one_letter_code
_entity_poly.pdbx_strand_id
1 'polypeptide(L)'
;MIRIRPARRGRLVASAAALCLLLTGCAGQAASTSDPAASASAAQAQRSREARAAEASASRAAASSSAEAVRASAAAEKSAAAEASAKASRAAASAAAEEAAAEEAARAQAEAEAAAAQAAAAEEAARVAEEERLAQAATVAEGLDDSPPVSFTIPSIGAGSDLMRLLLRDDGSLAVPPAEPGSPAAWYANSPSPGQVGPAVLLGHVNATDGSAGVFAHLTDLAPGDTIEVEREDGAVAVFAVDRGVTYGKDEFPTDEVYGDTDAPELRLITCDGYNAFTREFEENHIVYATLVDVY
;
A
#
# COMPACT_ATOMS: atom_id res chain seq x y z
N MET A 1 -27.00 43.71 2.63
CA MET A 1 -25.62 43.93 2.12
C MET A 1 -24.63 43.72 3.26
N ILE A 2 -23.38 43.35 2.97
CA ILE A 2 -22.43 42.72 3.91
C ILE A 2 -21.29 43.70 4.35
N ARG A 3 -20.76 43.65 5.60
CA ARG A 3 -19.82 44.67 6.22
C ARG A 3 -18.87 44.16 7.36
N ILE A 4 -17.52 44.25 7.22
CA ILE A 4 -16.39 43.39 7.76
C ILE A 4 -15.68 43.80 9.10
N ARG A 5 -15.11 42.84 9.92
CA ARG A 5 -14.17 42.97 11.12
C ARG A 5 -13.39 41.61 11.46
N PRO A 6 -12.66 41.36 12.60
CA PRO A 6 -11.97 40.04 12.92
C PRO A 6 -11.84 39.54 14.44
N ALA A 7 -11.48 38.25 14.76
CA ALA A 7 -11.15 37.67 16.13
C ALA A 7 -10.38 36.27 16.20
N ARG A 8 -9.98 35.68 17.39
CA ARG A 8 -8.97 34.54 17.59
C ARG A 8 -9.25 33.33 18.62
N ARG A 9 -8.37 32.26 18.75
CA ARG A 9 -8.56 30.85 19.38
C ARG A 9 -7.38 30.12 20.20
N GLY A 10 -7.48 28.81 20.64
CA GLY A 10 -6.50 27.92 21.44
C GLY A 10 -6.64 26.30 21.45
N ARG A 11 -5.79 25.43 22.13
CA ARG A 11 -5.52 23.90 21.88
C ARG A 11 -5.26 22.77 23.05
N LEU A 12 -4.82 21.46 22.78
CA LEU A 12 -4.87 20.07 23.53
C LEU A 12 -3.70 18.92 23.32
N VAL A 13 -3.56 17.66 23.98
CA VAL A 13 -2.50 16.44 23.82
C VAL A 13 -2.73 14.84 24.36
N ALA A 14 -2.10 13.61 23.91
CA ALA A 14 -2.26 12.01 24.24
C ALA A 14 -1.17 10.69 23.96
N SER A 15 -1.33 9.26 24.18
CA SER A 15 -0.35 7.94 23.98
C SER A 15 -0.70 6.26 24.16
N ALA A 16 0.13 5.10 23.89
CA ALA A 16 -0.12 3.47 23.95
C ALA A 16 1.01 2.17 23.98
N ALA A 17 0.77 0.73 24.01
CA ALA A 17 1.71 -0.63 24.04
C ALA A 17 1.12 -2.23 23.88
N ALA A 18 1.56 -3.62 23.92
CA ALA A 18 2.67 -4.82 23.93
C ALA A 18 2.17 -6.45 23.84
N LEU A 19 2.66 -7.83 23.89
CA LEU A 19 3.82 -8.98 23.91
C LEU A 19 3.36 -10.65 23.98
N CYS A 20 3.85 -12.03 23.96
CA CYS A 20 4.91 -13.23 23.66
C CYS A 20 4.45 -14.86 23.93
N LEU A 21 4.96 -16.23 23.88
CA LEU A 21 5.97 -17.41 23.39
C LEU A 21 5.71 -19.01 23.95
N LEU A 22 6.24 -20.35 23.82
CA LEU A 22 6.91 -21.56 22.98
C LEU A 22 7.12 -23.14 23.59
N LEU A 23 7.38 -24.39 22.90
CA LEU A 23 7.78 -25.89 23.42
C LEU A 23 8.07 -27.29 22.50
N THR A 24 8.58 -28.58 22.93
CA THR A 24 8.81 -30.04 22.22
C THR A 24 9.41 -31.35 23.07
N GLY A 25 9.71 -32.77 22.89
CA GLY A 25 9.68 -34.10 21.99
C GLY A 25 10.47 -35.55 22.43
N CYS A 26 10.34 -36.90 21.90
CA CYS A 26 11.09 -38.29 22.25
C CYS A 26 10.94 -39.79 21.47
N ALA A 27 11.70 -41.00 21.65
CA ALA A 27 11.62 -42.48 20.99
C ALA A 27 12.47 -43.88 21.45
N GLY A 28 12.36 -45.21 20.91
CA GLY A 28 13.22 -46.56 21.13
C GLY A 28 12.89 -48.14 20.62
N GLN A 29 13.74 -49.30 20.62
CA GLN A 29 13.51 -50.84 20.13
C GLN A 29 14.57 -52.15 20.33
N ALA A 30 14.33 -53.56 20.12
CA ALA A 30 15.26 -54.87 20.21
C ALA A 30 14.93 -56.44 19.65
N ALA A 31 15.80 -57.59 19.61
CA ALA A 31 15.58 -59.11 19.12
C ALA A 31 16.63 -60.43 19.31
N SER A 32 16.41 -61.82 18.97
CA SER A 32 17.36 -63.13 19.02
C SER A 32 16.99 -64.68 18.47
N THR A 33 17.86 -65.82 18.30
CA THR A 33 17.66 -67.34 17.72
C THR A 33 18.67 -68.68 17.91
N SER A 34 18.49 -70.02 17.43
CA SER A 34 19.38 -71.38 17.54
C SER A 34 19.07 -72.88 16.83
N ASP A 35 19.95 -73.99 16.59
CA ASP A 35 19.70 -75.49 16.00
C ASP A 35 20.82 -76.79 15.92
N PRO A 36 20.58 -78.20 15.63
CA PRO A 36 21.52 -79.52 15.64
C PRO A 36 21.43 -80.94 14.69
N ALA A 37 22.28 -82.10 14.74
CA ALA A 37 22.33 -83.50 13.92
C ALA A 37 23.27 -84.83 14.37
N ALA A 38 23.61 -86.16 13.89
CA ALA A 38 23.36 -87.43 12.93
C ALA A 38 24.28 -88.87 13.04
N SER A 39 24.08 -90.17 12.44
CA SER A 39 24.98 -91.53 12.45
C SER A 39 24.68 -93.01 11.66
N ALA A 40 25.56 -94.15 11.48
CA ALA A 40 25.34 -95.64 10.86
C ALA A 40 26.46 -96.94 10.76
N SER A 41 26.23 -98.32 10.39
CA SER A 41 27.20 -99.51 9.94
C SER A 41 26.75 -100.83 9.09
N ALA A 42 27.29 -101.13 7.86
CA ALA A 42 27.12 -102.42 7.08
C ALA A 42 28.13 -102.67 5.89
N ALA A 43 29.33 -103.22 6.14
CA ALA A 43 30.53 -102.60 5.52
C ALA A 43 31.55 -103.39 4.62
N GLN A 44 31.42 -104.68 4.24
CA GLN A 44 32.60 -105.44 3.72
C GLN A 44 32.73 -105.63 2.19
N ALA A 45 31.84 -106.35 1.51
CA ALA A 45 32.00 -106.70 0.09
C ALA A 45 31.86 -105.48 -0.86
N GLN A 46 31.28 -104.41 -0.34
CA GLN A 46 31.22 -103.09 -0.95
C GLN A 46 32.65 -102.59 -1.28
N ARG A 47 33.62 -102.80 -0.37
CA ARG A 47 34.96 -102.15 -0.34
C ARG A 47 35.81 -102.23 -1.60
N SER A 48 35.69 -103.26 -2.45
CA SER A 48 36.55 -103.42 -3.63
C SER A 48 35.95 -102.84 -4.92
N ARG A 49 34.62 -102.84 -5.05
CA ARG A 49 33.94 -102.01 -6.06
C ARG A 49 33.95 -100.55 -5.60
N GLU A 50 33.75 -100.30 -4.31
CA GLU A 50 34.04 -99.01 -3.69
C GLU A 50 35.48 -98.57 -3.92
N ALA A 51 36.51 -99.43 -3.95
CA ALA A 51 37.89 -98.97 -4.17
C ALA A 51 38.11 -98.33 -5.55
N ARG A 52 37.75 -99.01 -6.66
CA ARG A 52 37.86 -98.41 -8.00
C ARG A 52 36.80 -97.35 -8.27
N ALA A 53 35.62 -97.48 -7.68
CA ALA A 53 34.65 -96.39 -7.67
C ALA A 53 35.16 -95.20 -6.85
N ALA A 54 35.99 -95.38 -5.83
CA ALA A 54 36.57 -94.34 -4.98
C ALA A 54 37.80 -93.71 -5.63
N GLU A 55 38.61 -94.40 -6.44
CA GLU A 55 39.59 -93.72 -7.30
C GLU A 55 38.88 -92.89 -8.37
N ALA A 56 37.89 -93.46 -9.05
CA ALA A 56 37.10 -92.76 -10.06
C ALA A 56 36.14 -91.71 -9.47
N SER A 57 35.85 -91.76 -8.16
CA SER A 57 35.08 -90.77 -7.42
C SER A 57 36.00 -89.72 -6.80
N ALA A 58 37.16 -90.08 -6.25
CA ALA A 58 38.16 -89.14 -5.75
C ALA A 58 38.75 -88.30 -6.87
N SER A 59 38.99 -88.87 -8.06
CA SER A 59 39.35 -88.10 -9.25
C SER A 59 38.23 -87.12 -9.65
N ARG A 60 36.96 -87.56 -9.64
CA ARG A 60 35.82 -86.67 -9.92
C ARG A 60 35.52 -85.67 -8.80
N ALA A 61 35.84 -85.98 -7.55
CA ALA A 61 35.68 -85.11 -6.39
C ALA A 61 36.82 -84.10 -6.29
N ALA A 62 38.05 -84.47 -6.66
CA ALA A 62 39.15 -83.53 -6.84
C ALA A 62 38.88 -82.58 -8.01
N ALA A 63 38.32 -83.09 -9.12
CA ALA A 63 37.87 -82.26 -10.24
C ALA A 63 36.68 -81.35 -9.87
N SER A 64 35.69 -81.86 -9.11
CA SER A 64 34.57 -81.06 -8.59
C SER A 64 35.05 -80.00 -7.62
N SER A 65 35.87 -80.38 -6.63
CA SER A 65 36.49 -79.48 -5.65
C SER A 65 37.33 -78.40 -6.32
N SER A 66 38.10 -78.73 -7.36
CA SER A 66 38.84 -77.75 -8.16
C SER A 66 37.91 -76.82 -8.94
N ALA A 67 36.83 -77.34 -9.54
CA ALA A 67 35.83 -76.54 -10.24
C ALA A 67 35.01 -75.66 -9.28
N GLU A 68 34.72 -76.13 -8.07
CA GLU A 68 34.07 -75.37 -6.99
C GLU A 68 35.00 -74.30 -6.44
N ALA A 69 36.29 -74.59 -6.24
CA ALA A 69 37.28 -73.59 -5.83
C ALA A 69 37.44 -72.47 -6.88
N VAL A 70 37.50 -72.80 -8.18
CA VAL A 70 37.53 -71.82 -9.27
C VAL A 70 36.23 -71.02 -9.35
N ARG A 71 35.07 -71.67 -9.16
CA ARG A 71 33.76 -70.97 -9.10
C ARG A 71 33.65 -70.07 -7.87
N ALA A 72 34.17 -70.48 -6.72
CA ALA A 72 34.18 -69.70 -5.49
C ALA A 72 35.12 -68.49 -5.61
N SER A 73 36.30 -68.66 -6.21
CA SER A 73 37.22 -67.56 -6.55
C SER A 73 36.53 -66.54 -7.46
N ALA A 74 35.97 -66.99 -8.59
CA ALA A 74 35.29 -66.10 -9.53
C ALA A 74 34.02 -65.46 -8.92
N ALA A 75 33.33 -66.13 -7.99
CA ALA A 75 32.23 -65.55 -7.24
C ALA A 75 32.70 -64.48 -6.23
N ALA A 76 33.81 -64.71 -5.54
CA ALA A 76 34.41 -63.75 -4.62
C ALA A 76 34.93 -62.50 -5.34
N GLU A 77 35.62 -62.66 -6.47
CA GLU A 77 36.07 -61.55 -7.34
C GLU A 77 34.86 -60.75 -7.87
N LYS A 78 33.80 -61.45 -8.32
CA LYS A 78 32.57 -60.81 -8.77
C LYS A 78 31.82 -60.10 -7.64
N SER A 79 31.87 -60.63 -6.41
CA SER A 79 31.31 -59.97 -5.21
C SER A 79 32.09 -58.70 -4.88
N ALA A 80 33.42 -58.76 -4.81
CA ALA A 80 34.27 -57.61 -4.54
C ALA A 80 34.12 -56.51 -5.62
N ALA A 81 33.99 -56.89 -6.89
CA ALA A 81 33.71 -55.95 -7.98
C ALA A 81 32.31 -55.30 -7.85
N ALA A 82 31.30 -56.06 -7.42
CA ALA A 82 29.96 -55.53 -7.17
C ALA A 82 29.93 -54.58 -5.95
N GLU A 83 30.63 -54.90 -4.87
CA GLU A 83 30.77 -54.02 -3.70
C GLU A 83 31.55 -52.75 -4.01
N ALA A 84 32.64 -52.84 -4.77
CA ALA A 84 33.41 -51.68 -5.22
C ALA A 84 32.56 -50.75 -6.11
N SER A 85 31.79 -51.32 -7.05
CA SER A 85 30.85 -50.58 -7.89
C SER A 85 29.75 -49.91 -7.05
N ALA A 86 29.10 -50.65 -6.13
CA ALA A 86 28.09 -50.10 -5.24
C ALA A 86 28.63 -48.98 -4.32
N LYS A 87 29.88 -49.10 -3.86
CA LYS A 87 30.57 -48.05 -3.09
C LYS A 87 30.83 -46.80 -3.94
N ALA A 88 31.28 -46.97 -5.20
CA ALA A 88 31.48 -45.85 -6.12
C ALA A 88 30.16 -45.13 -6.44
N SER A 89 29.08 -45.86 -6.73
CA SER A 89 27.76 -45.27 -6.97
C SER A 89 27.21 -44.51 -5.75
N ARG A 90 27.45 -44.99 -4.52
CA ARG A 90 27.07 -44.28 -3.29
C ARG A 90 27.87 -43.00 -3.08
N ALA A 91 29.17 -43.00 -3.38
CA ALA A 91 30.01 -41.81 -3.28
C ALA A 91 29.66 -40.75 -4.34
N ALA A 92 29.33 -41.17 -5.57
CA ALA A 92 28.81 -40.28 -6.60
C ALA A 92 27.46 -39.67 -6.21
N ALA A 93 26.57 -40.47 -5.60
CA ALA A 93 25.27 -40.00 -5.12
C ALA A 93 25.37 -39.03 -3.93
N SER A 94 26.35 -39.20 -3.02
CA SER A 94 26.56 -38.23 -1.93
C SER A 94 27.15 -36.93 -2.46
N ALA A 95 28.13 -36.98 -3.36
CA ALA A 95 28.72 -35.78 -3.97
C ALA A 95 27.66 -34.95 -4.73
N ALA A 96 26.79 -35.60 -5.52
CA ALA A 96 25.70 -34.91 -6.23
C ALA A 96 24.64 -34.33 -5.26
N ALA A 97 24.43 -34.94 -4.10
CA ALA A 97 23.54 -34.41 -3.06
C ALA A 97 24.16 -33.23 -2.30
N GLU A 98 25.47 -33.25 -2.06
CA GLU A 98 26.23 -32.14 -1.48
C GLU A 98 26.28 -30.93 -2.44
N GLU A 99 26.46 -31.17 -3.74
CA GLU A 99 26.44 -30.15 -4.80
C GLU A 99 25.03 -29.52 -4.92
N ALA A 100 23.97 -30.32 -5.01
CA ALA A 100 22.60 -29.82 -5.06
C ALA A 100 22.20 -29.04 -3.78
N ALA A 101 22.63 -29.48 -2.60
CA ALA A 101 22.41 -28.75 -1.35
C ALA A 101 23.18 -27.41 -1.30
N ALA A 102 24.36 -27.33 -1.92
CA ALA A 102 25.11 -26.09 -2.06
C ALA A 102 24.44 -25.11 -3.05
N GLU A 103 23.91 -25.61 -4.17
CA GLU A 103 23.11 -24.78 -5.10
C GLU A 103 21.83 -24.25 -4.44
N GLU A 104 21.09 -25.08 -3.70
CA GLU A 104 19.88 -24.67 -2.99
C GLU A 104 20.19 -23.64 -1.89
N ALA A 105 21.29 -23.82 -1.14
CA ALA A 105 21.74 -22.85 -0.14
C ALA A 105 22.19 -21.52 -0.76
N ALA A 106 22.95 -21.56 -1.87
CA ALA A 106 23.38 -20.36 -2.58
C ALA A 106 22.19 -19.60 -3.18
N ARG A 107 21.19 -20.31 -3.70
CA ARG A 107 19.93 -19.73 -4.17
C ARG A 107 19.14 -19.09 -3.02
N ALA A 108 18.99 -19.78 -1.90
CA ALA A 108 18.30 -19.24 -0.73
C ALA A 108 18.98 -17.98 -0.18
N GLN A 109 20.31 -17.92 -0.20
CA GLN A 109 21.06 -16.70 0.14
C GLN A 109 20.79 -15.57 -0.87
N ALA A 110 20.84 -15.84 -2.18
CA ALA A 110 20.56 -14.82 -3.20
C ALA A 110 19.12 -14.29 -3.14
N GLU A 111 18.13 -15.15 -2.84
CA GLU A 111 16.74 -14.75 -2.62
C GLU A 111 16.58 -13.90 -1.34
N ALA A 112 17.33 -14.21 -0.27
CA ALA A 112 17.35 -13.41 0.96
C ALA A 112 18.05 -12.04 0.78
N GLU A 113 19.17 -11.98 0.04
CA GLU A 113 19.87 -10.73 -0.28
C GLU A 113 19.00 -9.83 -1.19
N ALA A 114 18.30 -10.40 -2.16
CA ALA A 114 17.34 -9.67 -3.00
C ALA A 114 16.15 -9.13 -2.18
N ALA A 115 15.60 -9.92 -1.24
CA ALA A 115 14.54 -9.47 -0.35
C ALA A 115 15.00 -8.35 0.60
N ALA A 116 16.22 -8.43 1.12
CA ALA A 116 16.81 -7.36 1.94
C ALA A 116 17.02 -6.07 1.15
N ALA A 117 17.48 -6.15 -0.10
CA ALA A 117 17.62 -4.99 -0.98
C ALA A 117 16.27 -4.35 -1.33
N GLN A 118 15.22 -5.17 -1.56
CA GLN A 118 13.86 -4.66 -1.78
C GLN A 118 13.28 -3.98 -0.54
N ALA A 119 13.50 -4.53 0.67
CA ALA A 119 13.07 -3.92 1.92
C ALA A 119 13.75 -2.56 2.15
N ALA A 120 15.07 -2.47 1.95
CA ALA A 120 15.81 -1.21 2.07
C ALA A 120 15.36 -0.15 1.04
N ALA A 121 15.06 -0.56 -0.20
CA ALA A 121 14.53 0.35 -1.22
C ALA A 121 13.11 0.86 -0.89
N ALA A 122 12.28 0.02 -0.26
CA ALA A 122 10.96 0.42 0.21
C ALA A 122 11.01 1.37 1.42
N GLU A 123 11.95 1.16 2.35
CA GLU A 123 12.21 2.07 3.48
C GLU A 123 12.74 3.43 3.00
N GLU A 124 13.65 3.44 2.03
CA GLU A 124 14.16 4.65 1.37
C GLU A 124 13.03 5.44 0.70
N ALA A 125 12.20 4.78 -0.11
CA ALA A 125 11.07 5.41 -0.81
C ALA A 125 10.02 5.94 0.17
N ALA A 126 9.73 5.22 1.26
CA ALA A 126 8.82 5.68 2.31
C ALA A 126 9.35 6.92 3.05
N ARG A 127 10.68 7.02 3.26
CA ARG A 127 11.29 8.22 3.86
C ARG A 127 11.22 9.43 2.94
N VAL A 128 11.50 9.26 1.64
CA VAL A 128 11.39 10.35 0.65
C VAL A 128 9.95 10.86 0.55
N ALA A 129 8.97 9.96 0.44
CA ALA A 129 7.56 10.36 0.38
C ALA A 129 7.07 11.07 1.66
N GLU A 130 7.62 10.72 2.83
CA GLU A 130 7.33 11.44 4.08
C GLU A 130 8.00 12.83 4.12
N GLU A 131 9.22 12.96 3.61
CA GLU A 131 9.92 14.26 3.49
C GLU A 131 9.20 15.21 2.53
N GLU A 132 8.77 14.71 1.35
CA GLU A 132 7.94 15.44 0.39
C GLU A 132 6.59 15.85 1.01
N ARG A 133 5.90 14.94 1.69
CA ARG A 133 4.63 15.21 2.38
C ARG A 133 4.76 16.25 3.50
N LEU A 134 5.89 16.28 4.21
CA LEU A 134 6.17 17.26 5.26
C LEU A 134 6.51 18.63 4.67
N ALA A 135 7.24 18.68 3.54
CA ALA A 135 7.48 19.93 2.81
C ALA A 135 6.17 20.51 2.25
N GLN A 136 5.32 19.67 1.66
CA GLN A 136 4.00 20.06 1.16
C GLN A 136 3.10 20.62 2.26
N ALA A 137 3.07 19.96 3.43
CA ALA A 137 2.33 20.44 4.59
C ALA A 137 2.90 21.75 5.18
N ALA A 138 4.18 22.06 4.97
CA ALA A 138 4.76 23.35 5.33
C ALA A 138 4.28 24.45 4.38
N THR A 139 4.36 24.24 3.05
CA THR A 139 3.83 25.19 2.04
C THR A 139 2.36 25.53 2.28
N VAL A 140 1.53 24.53 2.57
CA VAL A 140 0.10 24.70 2.88
C VAL A 140 -0.13 25.49 4.19
N ALA A 141 0.78 25.37 5.17
CA ALA A 141 0.68 26.07 6.45
C ALA A 141 1.26 27.50 6.45
N GLU A 142 2.29 27.77 5.64
CA GLU A 142 2.84 29.12 5.44
C GLU A 142 2.01 29.95 4.45
N GLY A 143 1.35 29.29 3.50
CA GLY A 143 0.56 29.90 2.44
C GLY A 143 1.40 30.31 1.22
N LEU A 144 0.70 30.68 0.15
CA LEU A 144 1.28 31.09 -1.12
C LEU A 144 1.43 32.62 -1.22
N ASP A 145 2.34 33.05 -2.08
CA ASP A 145 2.44 34.44 -2.53
C ASP A 145 1.16 34.93 -3.23
N ASP A 146 1.01 36.24 -3.35
CA ASP A 146 -0.16 36.87 -3.98
C ASP A 146 -0.23 36.61 -5.49
N SER A 147 -1.32 36.01 -5.95
CA SER A 147 -1.58 35.71 -7.37
C SER A 147 -3.08 35.66 -7.63
N PRO A 148 -3.64 36.47 -8.56
CA PRO A 148 -5.07 36.46 -8.82
C PRO A 148 -5.58 35.10 -9.31
N PRO A 149 -6.80 34.68 -8.92
CA PRO A 149 -7.39 33.44 -9.41
C PRO A 149 -7.99 33.61 -10.82
N VAL A 150 -7.88 32.55 -11.63
CA VAL A 150 -8.29 32.48 -13.04
C VAL A 150 -9.59 31.70 -13.19
N SER A 151 -9.69 30.52 -12.58
CA SER A 151 -10.85 29.63 -12.65
C SER A 151 -11.02 28.85 -11.34
N PHE A 152 -12.16 28.18 -11.17
CA PHE A 152 -12.35 27.22 -10.08
C PHE A 152 -13.19 26.01 -10.51
N THR A 153 -13.05 24.89 -9.79
CA THR A 153 -13.85 23.67 -9.95
C THR A 153 -14.21 23.08 -8.58
N ILE A 154 -15.43 22.53 -8.45
CA ILE A 154 -15.94 21.82 -7.26
C ILE A 154 -16.54 20.48 -7.72
N PRO A 155 -15.77 19.39 -7.75
CA PRO A 155 -16.16 18.15 -8.42
C PRO A 155 -17.44 17.48 -7.86
N SER A 156 -17.71 17.57 -6.56
CA SER A 156 -18.84 16.89 -5.92
C SER A 156 -20.21 17.42 -6.35
N ILE A 157 -20.31 18.71 -6.70
CA ILE A 157 -21.53 19.37 -7.18
C ILE A 157 -21.49 19.75 -8.67
N GLY A 158 -20.39 19.47 -9.36
CA GLY A 158 -20.20 19.80 -10.79
C GLY A 158 -20.16 21.30 -11.10
N ALA A 159 -19.84 22.14 -10.11
CA ALA A 159 -19.75 23.59 -10.28
C ALA A 159 -18.34 24.01 -10.72
N GLY A 160 -18.25 25.06 -11.53
CA GLY A 160 -16.99 25.65 -11.96
C GLY A 160 -17.21 26.75 -13.01
N SER A 161 -16.32 27.74 -13.04
CA SER A 161 -16.24 28.76 -14.09
C SER A 161 -14.90 29.48 -14.06
N ASP A 162 -14.61 30.26 -15.11
CA ASP A 162 -13.69 31.39 -15.03
C ASP A 162 -14.09 32.31 -13.86
N LEU A 163 -13.13 33.03 -13.25
CA LEU A 163 -13.38 33.94 -12.14
C LEU A 163 -13.23 35.39 -12.57
N MET A 164 -14.32 36.15 -12.51
CA MET A 164 -14.26 37.60 -12.76
C MET A 164 -13.83 38.39 -11.52
N ARG A 165 -13.11 39.50 -11.71
CA ARG A 165 -12.68 40.37 -10.61
C ARG A 165 -13.84 41.23 -10.09
N LEU A 166 -14.05 41.23 -8.77
CA LEU A 166 -15.10 41.97 -8.07
C LEU A 166 -14.49 42.93 -7.04
N LEU A 167 -15.11 44.10 -6.85
CA LEU A 167 -14.67 45.15 -5.92
C LEU A 167 -15.85 45.64 -5.07
N LEU A 168 -15.58 46.51 -4.10
CA LEU A 168 -16.63 47.31 -3.47
C LEU A 168 -17.16 48.38 -4.43
N ARG A 169 -18.43 48.76 -4.26
CA ARG A 169 -19.01 50.00 -4.80
C ARG A 169 -18.62 51.19 -3.91
N ASP A 170 -18.86 52.40 -4.40
CA ASP A 170 -18.58 53.67 -3.70
C ASP A 170 -19.24 53.81 -2.31
N ASP A 171 -20.32 53.07 -2.04
CA ASP A 171 -21.02 53.02 -0.75
C ASP A 171 -20.42 52.00 0.26
N GLY A 172 -19.34 51.33 -0.12
CA GLY A 172 -18.70 50.27 0.65
C GLY A 172 -19.45 48.93 0.61
N SER A 173 -20.50 48.80 -0.21
CA SER A 173 -21.15 47.50 -0.45
C SER A 173 -20.33 46.66 -1.43
N LEU A 174 -20.26 45.36 -1.20
CA LEU A 174 -19.68 44.42 -2.16
C LEU A 174 -20.51 44.44 -3.45
N ALA A 175 -19.84 44.56 -4.61
CA ALA A 175 -20.50 44.40 -5.90
C ALA A 175 -21.12 43.01 -6.04
N VAL A 176 -21.95 42.81 -7.06
CA VAL A 176 -22.64 41.54 -7.33
C VAL A 176 -22.35 41.18 -8.78
N PRO A 177 -21.96 39.93 -9.09
CA PRO A 177 -21.70 39.52 -10.47
C PRO A 177 -22.96 39.63 -11.36
N PRO A 178 -22.81 39.64 -12.69
CA PRO A 178 -23.93 39.49 -13.61
C PRO A 178 -24.78 38.26 -13.26
N ALA A 179 -26.09 38.34 -13.52
CA ALA A 179 -27.05 37.30 -13.16
C ALA A 179 -27.66 36.59 -14.39
N GLU A 180 -27.18 36.86 -15.60
CA GLU A 180 -27.68 36.22 -16.82
C GLU A 180 -27.27 34.73 -16.87
N PRO A 181 -27.98 33.87 -17.63
CA PRO A 181 -27.67 32.44 -17.69
C PRO A 181 -26.21 32.17 -18.12
N GLY A 182 -25.50 31.37 -17.32
CA GLY A 182 -24.07 31.09 -17.52
C GLY A 182 -23.12 32.20 -17.05
N SER A 183 -23.58 33.17 -16.26
CA SER A 183 -22.68 34.17 -15.64
C SER A 183 -21.68 33.51 -14.68
N PRO A 184 -20.39 33.90 -14.70
CA PRO A 184 -19.35 33.31 -13.87
C PRO A 184 -19.48 33.68 -12.39
N ALA A 185 -18.81 32.90 -11.53
CA ALA A 185 -18.48 33.33 -10.17
C ALA A 185 -17.42 34.45 -10.19
N ALA A 186 -17.27 35.14 -9.07
CA ALA A 186 -16.44 36.34 -8.97
C ALA A 186 -15.63 36.38 -7.68
N TRP A 187 -14.33 36.66 -7.78
CA TRP A 187 -13.43 36.86 -6.64
C TRP A 187 -13.45 38.30 -6.16
N TYR A 188 -13.63 38.50 -4.86
CA TYR A 188 -13.53 39.81 -4.23
C TYR A 188 -12.07 40.23 -4.05
N ALA A 189 -11.58 41.10 -4.93
CA ALA A 189 -10.15 41.47 -5.04
C ALA A 189 -9.62 42.44 -3.97
N ASN A 190 -10.36 42.61 -2.86
CA ASN A 190 -9.84 43.17 -1.61
C ASN A 190 -9.82 42.13 -0.47
N SER A 191 -10.19 40.88 -0.75
CA SER A 191 -9.80 39.71 0.05
C SER A 191 -8.46 39.16 -0.45
N PRO A 192 -7.75 38.36 0.36
CA PRO A 192 -6.58 37.59 -0.08
C PRO A 192 -6.82 36.82 -1.39
N SER A 193 -5.74 36.54 -2.12
CA SER A 193 -5.79 35.60 -3.24
C SER A 193 -5.90 34.15 -2.74
N PRO A 194 -6.61 33.26 -3.46
CA PRO A 194 -6.72 31.86 -3.07
C PRO A 194 -5.35 31.19 -2.88
N GLY A 195 -5.08 30.75 -1.65
CA GLY A 195 -3.82 30.12 -1.22
C GLY A 195 -2.94 31.04 -0.36
N GLN A 196 -3.17 32.35 -0.40
CA GLN A 196 -2.57 33.31 0.54
C GLN A 196 -3.21 33.19 1.94
N VAL A 197 -2.45 33.50 2.99
CA VAL A 197 -2.97 33.56 4.37
C VAL A 197 -4.11 34.57 4.49
N GLY A 198 -5.20 34.17 5.14
CA GLY A 198 -6.45 34.92 5.22
C GLY A 198 -7.59 34.28 4.39
N PRO A 199 -8.83 34.78 4.49
CA PRO A 199 -9.97 34.21 3.76
C PRO A 199 -10.14 34.84 2.37
N ALA A 200 -9.76 34.13 1.32
CA ALA A 200 -10.13 34.48 -0.05
C ALA A 200 -11.65 34.30 -0.25
N VAL A 201 -12.33 35.24 -0.92
CA VAL A 201 -13.80 35.23 -1.03
C VAL A 201 -14.28 35.16 -2.48
N LEU A 202 -15.04 34.11 -2.79
CA LEU A 202 -15.71 33.88 -4.07
C LEU A 202 -17.23 34.04 -3.92
N LEU A 203 -17.88 34.68 -4.89
CA LEU A 203 -19.31 34.97 -4.89
C LEU A 203 -19.97 34.54 -6.20
N GLY A 204 -21.17 33.97 -6.12
CA GLY A 204 -21.91 33.48 -7.29
C GLY A 204 -23.40 33.34 -6.98
N HIS A 205 -24.22 33.38 -8.03
CA HIS A 205 -25.67 33.29 -7.87
C HIS A 205 -26.15 31.84 -7.70
N VAL A 206 -27.23 31.68 -6.94
CA VAL A 206 -27.98 30.42 -6.80
C VAL A 206 -28.89 30.17 -8.01
N ASN A 207 -29.40 31.23 -8.64
CA ASN A 207 -30.20 31.18 -9.87
C ASN A 207 -29.85 32.33 -10.82
N ALA A 208 -30.09 32.14 -12.12
CA ALA A 208 -30.02 33.19 -13.14
C ALA A 208 -31.34 33.97 -13.28
N THR A 209 -31.31 35.07 -14.05
CA THR A 209 -32.44 35.96 -14.37
C THR A 209 -33.65 35.26 -14.99
N ASP A 210 -33.44 34.16 -15.72
CA ASP A 210 -34.50 33.34 -16.33
C ASP A 210 -35.05 32.23 -15.39
N GLY A 211 -34.45 32.07 -14.20
CA GLY A 211 -34.78 31.02 -13.24
C GLY A 211 -34.03 29.70 -13.44
N SER A 212 -33.07 29.62 -14.37
CA SER A 212 -32.13 28.50 -14.45
C SER A 212 -31.13 28.50 -13.28
N ALA A 213 -30.44 27.38 -13.07
CA ALA A 213 -29.43 27.24 -12.02
C ALA A 213 -28.26 28.22 -12.23
N GLY A 214 -27.88 28.93 -11.17
CA GLY A 214 -26.68 29.75 -11.15
C GLY A 214 -25.43 28.92 -10.84
N VAL A 215 -24.25 29.52 -11.01
CA VAL A 215 -22.95 28.85 -10.78
C VAL A 215 -22.79 28.25 -9.37
N PHE A 216 -23.51 28.78 -8.37
CA PHE A 216 -23.50 28.33 -6.98
C PHE A 216 -24.86 27.77 -6.52
N ALA A 217 -25.69 27.26 -7.44
CA ALA A 217 -27.00 26.65 -7.15
C ALA A 217 -26.98 25.51 -6.11
N HIS A 218 -25.84 24.83 -5.97
CA HIS A 218 -25.69 23.59 -5.20
C HIS A 218 -24.71 23.69 -4.02
N LEU A 219 -24.33 24.91 -3.58
CA LEU A 219 -23.38 25.05 -2.46
C LEU A 219 -23.88 24.44 -1.13
N THR A 220 -25.20 24.36 -0.94
CA THR A 220 -25.84 23.70 0.22
C THR A 220 -25.60 22.20 0.28
N ASP A 221 -25.21 21.60 -0.84
CA ASP A 221 -25.10 20.14 -1.00
C ASP A 221 -23.67 19.66 -0.66
N LEU A 222 -22.74 20.58 -0.39
CA LEU A 222 -21.33 20.30 -0.10
C LEU A 222 -21.11 19.74 1.31
N ALA A 223 -20.34 18.67 1.39
CA ALA A 223 -20.00 18.00 2.64
C ALA A 223 -18.59 18.38 3.14
N PRO A 224 -18.31 18.34 4.46
CA PRO A 224 -16.96 18.49 4.98
C PRO A 224 -16.01 17.44 4.40
N GLY A 225 -14.90 17.90 3.80
CA GLY A 225 -13.96 17.07 3.04
C GLY A 225 -14.13 17.09 1.53
N ASP A 226 -15.20 17.69 0.98
CA ASP A 226 -15.31 17.96 -0.45
C ASP A 226 -14.22 18.95 -0.90
N THR A 227 -13.66 18.75 -2.10
CA THR A 227 -12.59 19.59 -2.64
C THR A 227 -13.10 20.76 -3.48
N ILE A 228 -12.41 21.89 -3.35
CA ILE A 228 -12.55 23.09 -4.18
C ILE A 228 -11.16 23.40 -4.75
N GLU A 229 -11.01 23.30 -6.05
CA GLU A 229 -9.76 23.60 -6.77
C GLU A 229 -9.85 25.00 -7.36
N VAL A 230 -8.81 25.82 -7.19
CA VAL A 230 -8.74 27.20 -7.73
C VAL A 230 -7.43 27.41 -8.47
N GLU A 231 -7.52 27.65 -9.78
CA GLU A 231 -6.39 27.96 -10.67
C GLU A 231 -5.97 29.43 -10.51
N ARG A 232 -4.66 29.71 -10.53
CA ARG A 232 -4.09 31.05 -10.30
C ARG A 232 -3.27 31.55 -11.51
N GLU A 233 -3.07 32.87 -11.63
CA GLU A 233 -2.31 33.51 -12.73
C GLU A 233 -0.81 33.10 -12.76
N ASP A 234 -0.26 32.59 -11.65
CA ASP A 234 1.10 32.03 -11.55
C ASP A 234 1.19 30.55 -11.97
N GLY A 235 0.06 29.93 -12.34
CA GLY A 235 -0.02 28.56 -12.84
C GLY A 235 -0.15 27.48 -11.77
N ALA A 236 -0.19 27.84 -10.50
CA ALA A 236 -0.47 26.93 -9.40
C ALA A 236 -1.99 26.72 -9.20
N VAL A 237 -2.38 25.54 -8.74
CA VAL A 237 -3.75 25.23 -8.29
C VAL A 237 -3.78 25.13 -6.78
N ALA A 238 -4.54 26.00 -6.13
CA ALA A 238 -4.79 25.95 -4.69
C ALA A 238 -6.00 25.02 -4.41
N VAL A 239 -5.78 23.94 -3.66
CA VAL A 239 -6.81 22.95 -3.33
C VAL A 239 -7.26 23.14 -1.89
N PHE A 240 -8.55 23.38 -1.70
CA PHE A 240 -9.19 23.56 -0.39
C PHE A 240 -10.12 22.39 -0.09
N ALA A 241 -10.19 21.99 1.18
CA ALA A 241 -11.21 21.07 1.67
C ALA A 241 -12.29 21.84 2.44
N VAL A 242 -13.57 21.53 2.20
CA VAL A 242 -14.69 22.12 2.93
C VAL A 242 -14.62 21.75 4.41
N ASP A 243 -14.72 22.75 5.29
CA ASP A 243 -14.85 22.59 6.74
C ASP A 243 -16.32 22.50 7.18
N ARG A 244 -17.17 23.38 6.63
CA ARG A 244 -18.61 23.49 6.93
C ARG A 244 -19.32 24.42 5.94
N GLY A 245 -20.61 24.16 5.68
CA GLY A 245 -21.56 25.16 5.19
C GLY A 245 -22.37 25.76 6.34
N VAL A 246 -22.67 27.06 6.31
CA VAL A 246 -23.55 27.74 7.26
C VAL A 246 -24.39 28.82 6.56
N THR A 247 -25.71 28.78 6.75
CA THR A 247 -26.63 29.85 6.30
C THR A 247 -26.81 30.90 7.41
N TYR A 248 -26.78 32.18 7.05
CA TYR A 248 -27.07 33.31 7.96
C TYR A 248 -28.03 34.31 7.32
N GLY A 249 -28.97 34.83 8.11
CA GLY A 249 -29.87 35.92 7.70
C GLY A 249 -29.10 37.20 7.36
N LYS A 250 -29.59 37.95 6.36
CA LYS A 250 -28.89 39.14 5.83
C LYS A 250 -28.71 40.29 6.83
N ASP A 251 -29.54 40.34 7.87
CA ASP A 251 -29.45 41.33 8.96
C ASP A 251 -28.53 40.88 10.11
N GLU A 252 -28.27 39.57 10.25
CA GLU A 252 -27.41 38.99 11.29
C GLU A 252 -26.05 38.52 10.75
N PHE A 253 -25.70 38.92 9.52
CA PHE A 253 -24.53 38.41 8.80
C PHE A 253 -23.23 38.60 9.61
N PRO A 254 -22.49 37.52 9.94
CA PRO A 254 -21.35 37.56 10.83
C PRO A 254 -20.08 37.92 10.05
N THR A 255 -20.03 39.13 9.51
CA THR A 255 -18.99 39.46 8.52
C THR A 255 -17.56 39.35 9.07
N ASP A 256 -17.40 39.39 10.39
CA ASP A 256 -16.14 39.16 11.09
C ASP A 256 -15.59 37.73 10.91
N GLU A 257 -16.49 36.75 10.84
CA GLU A 257 -16.17 35.33 10.62
C GLU A 257 -15.88 35.04 9.14
N VAL A 258 -16.53 35.79 8.26
CA VAL A 258 -16.49 35.55 6.80
C VAL A 258 -15.33 36.29 6.13
N TYR A 259 -14.97 37.52 6.53
CA TYR A 259 -13.96 38.34 5.84
C TYR A 259 -12.87 38.90 6.78
N GLY A 260 -12.87 38.55 8.06
CA GLY A 260 -11.81 38.94 8.99
C GLY A 260 -10.54 38.13 8.77
N ASP A 261 -9.37 38.74 9.04
CA ASP A 261 -8.08 38.10 8.86
C ASP A 261 -7.99 36.76 9.63
N THR A 262 -7.52 35.70 8.97
CA THR A 262 -7.29 34.37 9.55
C THR A 262 -5.80 34.04 9.57
N ASP A 263 -5.38 33.24 10.56
CA ASP A 263 -3.99 32.81 10.74
C ASP A 263 -3.58 31.64 9.81
N ALA A 264 -4.39 31.35 8.79
CA ALA A 264 -4.21 30.26 7.82
C ALA A 264 -4.81 30.64 6.46
N PRO A 265 -4.37 30.02 5.34
CA PRO A 265 -5.01 30.17 4.04
C PRO A 265 -6.40 29.53 4.02
N GLU A 266 -7.43 30.34 3.82
CA GLU A 266 -8.83 29.91 3.87
C GLU A 266 -9.60 30.40 2.64
N LEU A 267 -10.72 29.74 2.33
CA LEU A 267 -11.63 30.10 1.26
C LEU A 267 -13.05 30.29 1.82
N ARG A 268 -13.82 31.14 1.15
CA ARG A 268 -15.23 31.40 1.39
C ARG A 268 -15.98 31.37 0.07
N LEU A 269 -16.98 30.50 -0.06
CA LEU A 269 -17.95 30.56 -1.15
C LEU A 269 -19.24 31.16 -0.62
N ILE A 270 -19.76 32.21 -1.26
CA ILE A 270 -20.97 32.91 -0.80
C ILE A 270 -22.03 32.90 -1.90
N THR A 271 -23.24 32.45 -1.57
CA THR A 271 -24.42 32.57 -2.43
C THR A 271 -25.67 33.01 -1.65
N CYS A 272 -26.72 33.39 -2.37
CA CYS A 272 -28.02 33.74 -1.77
C CYS A 272 -28.81 32.48 -1.37
N ASP A 273 -29.49 32.55 -0.24
CA ASP A 273 -30.30 31.46 0.32
C ASP A 273 -31.60 32.05 0.93
N GLY A 274 -32.52 31.19 1.38
CA GLY A 274 -33.75 31.61 2.07
C GLY A 274 -34.68 32.42 1.17
N TYR A 275 -35.12 31.85 0.04
CA TYR A 275 -36.06 32.53 -0.87
C TYR A 275 -37.47 32.62 -0.27
N ASN A 276 -37.90 33.85 0.01
CA ASN A 276 -39.24 34.13 0.50
C ASN A 276 -40.18 34.46 -0.68
N ALA A 277 -41.16 33.57 -0.91
CA ALA A 277 -42.10 33.70 -2.03
C ALA A 277 -43.07 34.90 -1.94
N PHE A 278 -43.22 35.54 -0.76
CA PHE A 278 -44.08 36.71 -0.58
C PHE A 278 -43.37 38.03 -0.90
N THR A 279 -42.13 38.20 -0.42
CA THR A 279 -41.28 39.36 -0.75
C THR A 279 -40.66 39.21 -2.14
N ARG A 280 -40.47 37.96 -2.60
CA ARG A 280 -39.69 37.56 -3.79
C ARG A 280 -38.20 37.88 -3.68
N GLU A 281 -37.71 37.94 -2.44
CA GLU A 281 -36.32 38.21 -2.12
C GLU A 281 -35.68 36.97 -1.46
N PHE A 282 -34.36 36.85 -1.60
CA PHE A 282 -33.55 35.94 -0.79
C PHE A 282 -33.21 36.67 0.51
N GLU A 283 -33.64 36.15 1.65
CA GLU A 283 -33.50 36.81 2.95
C GLU A 283 -32.22 36.36 3.71
N GLU A 284 -31.54 35.34 3.18
CA GLU A 284 -30.34 34.73 3.78
C GLU A 284 -29.17 34.65 2.77
N ASN A 285 -27.99 34.27 3.25
CA ASN A 285 -26.88 33.81 2.40
C ASN A 285 -26.32 32.51 2.97
N HIS A 286 -25.94 31.58 2.09
CA HIS A 286 -25.16 30.40 2.46
C HIS A 286 -23.67 30.68 2.26
N ILE A 287 -22.86 30.35 3.27
CA ILE A 287 -21.41 30.53 3.28
C ILE A 287 -20.77 29.16 3.48
N VAL A 288 -20.00 28.71 2.50
CA VAL A 288 -19.12 27.55 2.62
C VAL A 288 -17.75 28.02 3.09
N TYR A 289 -17.29 27.45 4.19
CA TYR A 289 -15.95 27.65 4.74
C TYR A 289 -15.08 26.47 4.34
N ALA A 290 -13.87 26.76 3.84
CA ALA A 290 -12.89 25.75 3.48
C ALA A 290 -11.47 26.21 3.83
N THR A 291 -10.57 25.26 4.06
CA THR A 291 -9.16 25.51 4.42
C THR A 291 -8.26 24.88 3.36
N LEU A 292 -7.12 25.51 3.04
CA LEU A 292 -6.15 24.96 2.08
C LEU A 292 -5.60 23.62 2.59
N VAL A 293 -5.51 22.63 1.70
CA VAL A 293 -5.00 21.27 2.01
C VAL A 293 -3.91 20.79 1.06
N ASP A 294 -3.84 21.29 -0.18
CA ASP A 294 -2.84 20.88 -1.16
C ASP A 294 -2.58 21.99 -2.20
N VAL A 295 -1.45 21.91 -2.91
CA VAL A 295 -1.05 22.83 -3.99
C VAL A 295 -0.22 22.10 -5.06
N TYR A 296 -0.55 22.24 -6.34
CA TYR A 296 0.23 21.67 -7.46
C TYR A 296 0.31 22.57 -8.70
#